data_AF-A0AAN8VG25-F1
#
_entry.id   AF-A0AAN8VG25-F1
#
_cell.length_a   1.000
_cell.length_b   1.000
_cell.length_c   1.000
_cell.angle_alpha   90.00
_cell.angle_beta   90.00
_cell.angle_gamma   90.00
#
_symmetry.space_group_name_H-M   'P 1'
#
loop_
_entity.id
_entity.type
_entity.pdbx_description
1 polymer ?
#
loop_
_entity_poly.entity_id
_entity_poly.type
_entity_poly.pdbx_seq_one_letter_code
_entity_poly.pdbx_strand_id
1 'polypeptide(L)'
;MLRLRYDGIYRIEKCWRKVGKEGFKMCRYLFVRCDNDAAPWTSEHHGDHPRPLPVIDELEDAGDITVREGPPSWDFDDQRGQWIWKIPPPPTKKSKRDRNLQARKNNAKTAKQKLLKELGCLLCGKVMASPITTLCGHNFCKVCLDDTFTGQGIVRQRMCEEGWSLRPKRIVMKCPSCGDDISYIVQKLK
;
A
#
# COMPACT_ATOMS: atom_id res chain seq x y z
N MET A 1 -15.12 11.64 -0.08
CA MET A 1 -14.94 10.34 -0.77
C MET A 1 -13.74 9.66 -0.12
N LEU A 2 -13.94 8.61 0.67
CA LEU A 2 -12.83 7.84 1.27
C LEU A 2 -12.08 7.14 0.14
N ARG A 3 -10.78 7.42 0.00
CA ARG A 3 -9.95 6.83 -1.05
C ARG A 3 -9.09 5.73 -0.44
N LEU A 4 -9.06 4.59 -1.12
CA LEU A 4 -8.30 3.42 -0.70
C LEU A 4 -6.81 3.67 -0.90
N ARG A 5 -5.99 3.24 0.07
CA ARG A 5 -4.53 3.22 -0.01
C ARG A 5 -4.04 1.79 0.19
N TYR A 6 -3.03 1.40 -0.58
CA TYR A 6 -2.32 0.14 -0.36
C TYR A 6 -1.27 0.33 0.75
N ASP A 7 -1.40 -0.42 1.84
CA ASP A 7 -0.57 -0.28 3.04
C ASP A 7 0.54 -1.35 3.17
N GLY A 8 0.66 -2.22 2.17
CA GLY A 8 1.68 -3.27 2.14
C GLY A 8 1.16 -4.67 2.46
N ILE A 9 2.10 -5.60 2.60
CA ILE A 9 1.88 -7.02 2.89
C ILE A 9 1.78 -7.24 4.41
N TYR A 10 0.83 -8.09 4.82
CA TYR A 10 0.61 -8.48 6.20
C TYR A 10 0.57 -10.01 6.33
N ARG A 11 1.06 -10.50 7.46
CA ARG A 11 0.90 -11.89 7.91
C ARG A 11 -0.03 -11.98 9.11
N ILE A 12 -0.76 -13.08 9.20
CA ILE A 12 -1.59 -13.40 10.37
C ILE A 12 -0.78 -14.33 11.27
N GLU A 13 -0.52 -13.86 12.49
CA GLU A 13 0.29 -14.59 13.49
C GLU A 13 -0.57 -15.44 14.44
N LYS A 14 -1.71 -14.88 14.84
CA LYS A 14 -2.66 -15.52 15.75
C LYS A 14 -4.07 -15.24 15.30
N CYS A 15 -4.97 -16.20 15.49
CA CYS A 15 -6.41 -15.97 15.43
C CYS A 15 -7.11 -16.62 16.62
N TRP A 16 -8.22 -16.02 17.04
CA TRP A 16 -8.99 -16.49 18.19
C TRP A 16 -10.44 -16.03 18.09
N ARG A 17 -11.30 -16.60 18.94
CA ARG A 17 -12.70 -16.20 19.05
C ARG A 17 -12.95 -15.54 20.40
N LYS A 18 -13.72 -14.45 20.38
CA LYS A 18 -14.14 -13.74 21.59
C LYS A 18 -15.56 -13.19 21.41
N VAL A 19 -16.32 -13.11 22.50
CA VAL A 19 -17.61 -12.42 22.49
C VAL A 19 -17.37 -10.92 22.33
N GLY A 20 -17.96 -10.32 21.29
CA GLY A 20 -17.90 -8.89 21.04
C GLY A 20 -18.69 -8.09 22.08
N LYS A 21 -18.56 -6.76 22.04
CA LYS A 21 -19.27 -5.86 22.99
C LYS A 21 -20.79 -6.02 22.94
N GLU A 22 -21.33 -6.44 21.80
CA GLU A 22 -22.77 -6.66 21.59
C GLU A 22 -23.22 -8.11 21.84
N GLY A 23 -22.36 -8.96 22.41
CA GLY A 23 -22.72 -10.34 22.80
C GLY A 23 -22.57 -11.41 21.72
N PHE A 24 -22.23 -11.05 20.49
CA PHE A 24 -22.00 -12.01 19.40
C PHE A 24 -20.57 -12.57 19.39
N LYS A 25 -20.40 -13.84 19.00
CA LYS A 25 -19.07 -14.43 18.81
C LYS A 25 -18.37 -13.79 17.60
N MET A 26 -17.17 -13.26 17.81
CA MET A 26 -16.34 -12.60 16.80
C MET A 26 -15.04 -13.36 16.61
N CYS A 27 -14.59 -13.48 15.35
CA CYS A 27 -13.24 -13.93 15.03
C CYS A 27 -12.29 -12.73 15.03
N ARG A 28 -11.17 -12.85 15.73
CA ARG A 28 -10.10 -11.85 15.77
C ARG A 28 -8.82 -12.42 15.19
N TYR A 29 -8.02 -11.52 14.61
CA TYR A 29 -6.79 -11.85 13.90
C TYR A 29 -5.71 -10.84 14.27
N LEU A 30 -4.53 -11.32 14.64
CA LEU A 30 -3.34 -10.48 14.81
C LEU A 30 -2.62 -10.36 13.47
N PHE A 31 -2.78 -9.20 12.83
CA PHE A 31 -2.03 -8.85 11.64
C PHE A 31 -0.70 -8.19 12.01
N VAL A 32 0.38 -8.63 11.38
CA VAL A 32 1.71 -8.03 11.48
C VAL A 32 2.17 -7.65 10.09
N ARG A 33 2.55 -6.38 9.90
CA ARG A 33 3.09 -5.90 8.63
C ARG A 33 4.48 -6.51 8.40
N CYS A 34 4.72 -6.96 7.17
CA CYS A 34 5.95 -7.64 6.76
C CYS A 34 6.31 -7.30 5.32
N ASP A 35 6.39 -6.00 5.04
CA ASP A 35 6.67 -5.49 3.70
C ASP A 35 8.12 -4.99 3.58
N ASN A 36 8.72 -5.14 2.39
CA ASN A 36 10.04 -4.58 2.08
C ASN A 36 9.98 -3.07 1.82
N ASP A 37 8.80 -2.54 1.48
CA ASP A 37 8.59 -1.12 1.32
C ASP A 37 8.25 -0.45 2.65
N ALA A 38 8.77 0.77 2.85
CA ALA A 38 8.48 1.57 4.03
C ALA A 38 6.98 1.83 4.17
N ALA A 39 6.47 1.80 5.40
CA ALA A 39 5.06 2.07 5.67
C ALA A 39 4.68 3.48 5.21
N PRO A 40 3.55 3.67 4.50
CA PRO A 40 3.16 4.97 3.95
C PRO A 40 3.01 6.10 4.97
N TRP A 41 2.79 5.76 6.25
CA TRP A 41 2.65 6.71 7.36
C TRP A 41 3.96 6.94 8.13
N THR A 42 5.07 6.34 7.72
CA THR A 42 6.38 6.51 8.36
C THR A 42 7.30 7.39 7.52
N SER A 43 8.25 8.05 8.19
CA SER A 43 9.36 8.76 7.53
C SER A 43 10.54 7.85 7.22
N GLU A 44 10.40 6.53 7.42
CA GLU A 44 11.47 5.57 7.20
C GLU A 44 11.73 5.34 5.71
N HIS A 45 12.96 4.91 5.42
CA HIS A 45 13.43 4.58 4.07
C HIS A 45 13.54 3.06 3.84
N HIS A 46 13.39 2.25 4.89
CA HIS A 46 13.48 0.80 4.86
C HIS A 46 12.12 0.15 5.15
N GLY A 47 11.97 -1.11 4.74
CA GLY A 47 10.79 -1.93 5.04
C GLY A 47 10.73 -2.41 6.50
N ASP A 48 9.70 -3.17 6.82
CA ASP A 48 9.53 -3.72 8.17
C ASP A 48 10.64 -4.72 8.50
N HIS A 49 11.01 -4.81 9.77
CA HIS A 49 11.90 -5.84 10.30
C HIS A 49 11.17 -6.73 11.32
N PRO A 50 11.64 -7.97 11.56
CA PRO A 50 11.09 -8.81 12.61
C PRO A 50 11.12 -8.10 13.96
N ARG A 51 9.98 -8.12 14.65
CA ARG A 51 9.77 -7.48 15.95
C ARG A 51 9.01 -8.42 16.88
N PRO A 52 9.24 -8.35 18.21
CA PRO A 52 8.48 -9.13 19.16
C PRO A 52 6.99 -8.80 19.05
N LEU A 53 6.16 -9.84 19.15
CA LEU A 53 4.70 -9.67 19.10
C LEU A 53 4.23 -8.95 20.36
N PRO A 54 3.22 -8.06 20.24
CA PRO A 54 2.65 -7.41 21.41
C PRO A 54 1.98 -8.45 22.32
N VAL A 55 1.97 -8.16 23.62
CA VAL A 55 1.11 -8.86 24.58
C VAL A 55 -0.34 -8.45 24.28
N ILE A 56 -1.24 -9.43 24.22
CA ILE A 56 -2.65 -9.22 23.93
C ILE A 56 -3.45 -9.76 25.10
N ASP A 57 -3.81 -8.88 26.02
CA ASP A 57 -4.54 -9.22 27.25
C ASP A 57 -5.87 -9.93 26.94
N GLU A 58 -6.48 -9.60 25.80
CA GLU A 58 -7.75 -10.19 25.38
C GLU A 58 -7.70 -11.71 25.10
N LEU A 59 -6.50 -12.30 25.01
CA LEU A 59 -6.32 -13.73 24.82
C LEU A 59 -6.65 -14.56 26.07
N GLU A 60 -6.65 -13.96 27.27
CA GLU A 60 -6.95 -14.69 28.52
C GLU A 60 -8.39 -15.25 28.53
N ASP A 61 -9.35 -14.47 28.02
CA ASP A 61 -10.76 -14.85 27.91
C ASP A 61 -11.14 -15.45 26.54
N ALA A 62 -10.15 -15.72 25.68
CA ALA A 62 -10.40 -16.11 24.30
C ALA A 62 -10.61 -17.62 24.16
N GLY A 63 -11.56 -18.01 23.31
CA GLY A 63 -11.75 -19.38 22.85
C GLY A 63 -11.07 -19.63 21.51
N ASP A 64 -10.86 -20.90 21.17
CA ASP A 64 -10.38 -21.36 19.85
C ASP A 64 -9.12 -20.59 19.36
N ILE A 65 -8.11 -20.46 20.22
CA ILE A 65 -6.86 -19.78 19.87
C ILE A 65 -6.06 -20.70 18.95
N THR A 66 -5.79 -20.24 17.74
CA THR A 66 -4.86 -20.88 16.81
C THR A 66 -3.67 -19.96 16.60
N VAL A 67 -2.48 -20.51 16.86
CA VAL A 67 -1.20 -19.90 16.50
C VAL A 67 -0.75 -20.53 15.19
N ARG A 68 -0.14 -19.75 14.31
CA ARG A 68 0.42 -20.26 13.06
C ARG A 68 1.44 -21.38 13.35
N GLU A 69 1.27 -22.52 12.71
CA GLU A 69 2.20 -23.65 12.78
C GLU A 69 3.06 -23.73 11.51
N GLY A 70 4.32 -24.16 11.67
CA GLY A 70 5.26 -24.38 10.59
C GLY A 70 5.91 -23.12 10.01
N PRO A 71 6.91 -23.29 9.12
CA PRO A 71 7.66 -22.18 8.53
C PRO A 71 6.75 -21.34 7.60
N PRO A 72 6.78 -20.00 7.70
CA PRO A 72 5.95 -19.16 6.86
C PRO A 72 6.42 -19.12 5.42
N SER A 73 5.47 -19.09 4.48
CA SER A 73 5.77 -18.98 3.04
C SER A 73 6.48 -17.68 2.69
N TRP A 74 6.18 -16.62 3.44
CA TRP A 74 6.77 -15.29 3.35
C TRP A 74 7.45 -14.98 4.69
N ASP A 75 8.77 -14.90 4.70
CA ASP A 75 9.55 -14.71 5.92
C ASP A 75 10.74 -13.78 5.71
N PHE A 76 11.26 -13.24 6.80
CA PHE A 76 12.44 -12.39 6.77
C PHE A 76 13.69 -13.24 6.57
N ASP A 77 14.60 -12.76 5.72
CA ASP A 77 15.88 -13.37 5.48
C ASP A 77 16.99 -12.52 6.09
N ASP A 78 17.57 -12.98 7.20
CA ASP A 78 18.60 -12.22 7.93
C ASP A 78 19.86 -11.97 7.09
N GLN A 79 20.17 -12.83 6.12
CA GLN A 79 21.34 -12.65 5.26
C GLN A 79 21.12 -11.53 4.23
N ARG A 80 19.90 -11.45 3.69
CA ARG A 80 19.52 -10.44 2.69
C ARG A 80 18.97 -9.15 3.31
N GLY A 81 18.56 -9.18 4.58
CA GLY A 81 17.90 -8.08 5.27
C GLY A 81 16.53 -7.73 4.66
N GLN A 82 15.82 -8.71 4.09
CA GLN A 82 14.57 -8.49 3.35
C GLN A 82 13.60 -9.66 3.51
N TRP A 83 12.31 -9.39 3.38
CA TRP A 83 11.25 -10.38 3.29
C TRP A 83 11.25 -11.06 1.92
N ILE A 84 11.19 -12.40 1.93
CA ILE A 84 11.22 -13.23 0.72
C ILE A 84 10.24 -14.39 0.80
N TRP A 85 9.88 -14.92 -0.38
CA TRP A 85 9.20 -16.21 -0.48
C TRP A 85 10.18 -17.34 -0.10
N LYS A 86 9.99 -17.94 1.08
CA LYS A 86 10.75 -19.12 1.55
C LYS A 86 10.21 -20.43 0.96
N ILE A 87 8.92 -20.47 0.65
CA ILE A 87 8.26 -21.64 0.06
C ILE A 87 7.92 -21.32 -1.39
N PRO A 88 8.39 -22.14 -2.37
CA PRO A 88 8.06 -21.92 -3.77
C PRO A 88 6.54 -22.05 -3.99
N PRO A 89 5.98 -21.34 -4.99
CA PRO A 89 4.56 -21.42 -5.28
C PRO A 89 4.15 -22.86 -5.61
N PRO A 90 3.00 -23.33 -5.11
CA PRO A 90 2.52 -24.67 -5.41
C PRO A 90 2.28 -24.81 -6.93
N PRO A 91 2.55 -25.99 -7.53
CA PRO A 91 2.35 -26.21 -8.94
C PRO A 91 0.87 -26.01 -9.32
N THR A 92 0.58 -25.06 -10.19
CA THR A 92 -0.79 -24.75 -10.64
C THR A 92 -1.42 -25.94 -11.36
N LYS A 93 -2.53 -26.50 -10.81
CA LYS A 93 -3.40 -27.43 -11.53
C LYS A 93 -4.16 -26.65 -12.61
N LYS A 94 -3.78 -26.79 -13.88
CA LYS A 94 -4.57 -26.25 -14.99
C LYS A 94 -5.92 -26.99 -15.04
N SER A 95 -7.00 -26.36 -14.57
CA SER A 95 -8.35 -26.94 -14.68
C SER A 95 -8.73 -27.03 -16.17
N LYS A 96 -9.22 -28.20 -16.63
CA LYS A 96 -9.91 -28.32 -17.92
C LYS A 96 -11.12 -27.37 -17.88
N ARG A 97 -11.13 -26.37 -18.77
CA ARG A 97 -12.17 -25.32 -18.79
C ARG A 97 -13.47 -25.89 -19.34
N ASP A 98 -14.50 -25.98 -18.51
CA ASP A 98 -15.85 -26.31 -18.96
C ASP A 98 -16.61 -25.12 -19.54
N ARG A 99 -17.42 -25.41 -20.55
CA ARG A 99 -18.07 -24.49 -21.49
C ARG A 99 -19.27 -23.76 -20.91
N ASN A 100 -19.06 -22.83 -19.98
CA ASN A 100 -20.02 -21.73 -19.77
C ASN A 100 -19.31 -20.39 -19.52
N LEU A 101 -18.71 -19.86 -20.60
CA LEU A 101 -17.83 -18.69 -20.60
C LEU A 101 -18.57 -17.34 -20.68
N GLN A 102 -19.81 -17.30 -21.17
CA GLN A 102 -20.47 -16.04 -21.52
C GLN A 102 -21.02 -15.29 -20.30
N ALA A 103 -21.72 -15.98 -19.39
CA ALA A 103 -22.29 -15.37 -18.18
C ALA A 103 -21.22 -14.90 -17.17
N ARG A 104 -20.14 -15.69 -17.01
CA ARG A 104 -18.97 -15.31 -16.18
C ARG A 104 -18.23 -14.08 -16.74
N LYS A 105 -18.15 -13.92 -18.07
CA LYS A 105 -17.45 -12.78 -18.71
C LYS A 105 -18.12 -11.43 -18.44
N ASN A 106 -19.45 -11.38 -18.43
CA ASN A 106 -20.18 -10.11 -18.23
C ASN A 106 -20.13 -9.64 -16.77
N ASN A 107 -20.22 -10.57 -15.81
CA ASN A 107 -20.07 -10.25 -14.39
C ASN A 107 -18.63 -9.85 -14.04
N ALA A 108 -17.62 -10.53 -14.63
CA ALA A 108 -16.21 -10.17 -14.49
C ALA A 108 -15.85 -8.82 -15.13
N LYS A 109 -16.48 -8.43 -16.26
CA LYS A 109 -16.31 -7.10 -16.87
C LYS A 109 -16.79 -5.99 -15.93
N THR A 110 -17.95 -6.17 -15.32
CA THR A 110 -18.54 -5.20 -14.39
C THR A 110 -17.70 -5.05 -13.11
N ALA A 111 -17.23 -6.18 -12.56
CA ALA A 111 -16.32 -6.17 -11.41
C ALA A 111 -14.97 -5.49 -11.73
N LYS A 112 -14.39 -5.77 -12.90
CA LYS A 112 -13.15 -5.14 -13.37
C LYS A 112 -13.29 -3.63 -13.52
N GLN A 113 -14.41 -3.15 -14.06
CA GLN A 113 -14.68 -1.71 -14.19
C GLN A 113 -14.83 -1.02 -12.84
N LYS A 114 -15.51 -1.65 -11.88
CA LYS A 114 -15.60 -1.15 -10.49
C LYS A 114 -14.22 -1.08 -9.83
N LEU A 115 -13.42 -2.14 -9.94
CA LEU A 115 -12.06 -2.19 -9.42
C LEU A 115 -11.14 -1.13 -10.04
N LEU A 116 -11.22 -0.91 -11.35
CA LEU A 116 -10.43 0.13 -12.03
C LEU A 116 -10.84 1.54 -11.61
N LYS A 117 -12.11 1.76 -11.24
CA LYS A 117 -12.57 3.05 -10.72
C LYS A 117 -11.96 3.37 -9.35
N GLU A 118 -11.71 2.35 -8.53
CA GLU A 118 -11.22 2.51 -7.16
C GLU A 118 -9.69 2.41 -7.05
N LEU A 119 -9.07 1.54 -7.86
CA LEU A 119 -7.64 1.21 -7.82
C LEU A 119 -6.88 1.70 -9.07
N GLY A 120 -7.54 2.51 -9.89
CA GLY A 120 -6.94 3.11 -11.07
C GLY A 120 -6.13 4.36 -10.75
N CYS A 121 -5.04 4.54 -11.50
CA CYS A 121 -4.31 5.80 -11.53
C CYS A 121 -5.16 6.87 -12.22
N LEU A 122 -5.27 8.05 -11.62
CA LEU A 122 -6.07 9.14 -12.19
C LEU A 122 -5.43 9.82 -13.41
N LEU A 123 -4.15 9.53 -13.69
CA LEU A 123 -3.44 10.03 -14.86
C LEU A 123 -3.55 9.05 -16.04
N CYS A 124 -3.22 7.77 -15.83
CA CYS A 124 -3.17 6.79 -16.93
C CYS A 124 -4.41 5.90 -17.04
N GLY A 125 -5.33 5.93 -16.08
CA GLY A 125 -6.57 5.14 -16.07
C GLY A 125 -6.38 3.63 -15.92
N LYS A 126 -5.14 3.16 -15.77
CA LYS A 126 -4.79 1.74 -15.58
C LYS A 126 -4.68 1.42 -14.09
N VAL A 127 -4.65 0.13 -13.75
CA VAL A 127 -4.28 -0.33 -12.39
C VAL A 127 -2.93 0.27 -12.03
N MET A 128 -2.84 0.85 -10.83
CA MET A 128 -1.62 1.53 -10.40
C MET A 128 -0.43 0.58 -10.29
N ALA A 129 0.68 0.96 -10.90
CA ALA A 129 1.99 0.35 -10.67
C ALA A 129 2.77 1.25 -9.71
N SER A 130 3.22 0.69 -8.58
CA SER A 130 3.82 1.44 -7.47
C SER A 130 2.95 2.64 -7.05
N PRO A 131 1.78 2.40 -6.43
CA PRO A 131 0.82 3.44 -6.13
C PRO A 131 1.36 4.46 -5.12
N ILE A 132 1.10 5.73 -5.39
CA ILE A 132 1.39 6.84 -4.49
C ILE A 132 0.09 7.50 -4.11
N THR A 133 -0.18 7.53 -2.81
CA THR A 133 -1.32 8.26 -2.25
C THR A 133 -0.86 9.62 -1.78
N THR A 134 -1.38 10.65 -2.44
CA THR A 134 -1.17 12.05 -2.04
C THR A 134 -1.90 12.38 -0.74
N LEU A 135 -1.48 13.41 0.00
CA LEU A 135 -2.15 13.82 1.25
C LEU A 135 -3.62 14.23 1.04
N CYS A 136 -3.95 14.73 -0.15
CA CYS A 136 -5.33 14.98 -0.57
C CYS A 136 -6.10 13.69 -0.95
N GLY A 137 -5.52 12.52 -0.70
CA GLY A 137 -6.10 11.19 -0.90
C GLY A 137 -6.04 10.69 -2.34
N HIS A 138 -5.51 11.45 -3.30
CA HIS A 138 -5.50 11.04 -4.71
C HIS A 138 -4.38 10.04 -4.99
N ASN A 139 -4.69 8.97 -5.73
CA ASN A 139 -3.76 7.90 -6.02
C ASN A 139 -3.25 7.95 -7.47
N PHE A 140 -1.93 7.81 -7.63
CA PHE A 140 -1.24 7.85 -8.93
C PHE A 140 -0.19 6.73 -9.01
N CYS A 141 0.22 6.31 -10.20
CA CYS A 141 1.45 5.53 -10.33
C CYS A 141 2.65 6.42 -10.03
N LYS A 142 3.71 5.88 -9.41
CA LYS A 142 4.97 6.62 -9.20
C LYS A 142 5.48 7.27 -10.47
N VAL A 143 5.65 6.48 -11.52
CA VAL A 143 6.13 6.96 -12.83
C VAL A 143 5.24 8.04 -13.40
N CYS A 144 3.91 7.87 -13.36
CA CYS A 144 2.99 8.87 -13.87
C CYS A 144 3.10 10.20 -13.11
N LEU A 145 3.28 10.14 -11.78
CA LEU A 145 3.42 11.34 -10.97
C LEU A 145 4.79 12.01 -11.20
N ASP A 146 5.87 11.23 -11.25
CA ASP A 146 7.22 11.73 -11.54
C ASP A 146 7.25 12.41 -12.92
N ASP A 147 6.68 11.78 -13.95
CA ASP A 147 6.59 12.31 -15.32
C ASP A 147 5.89 13.68 -15.38
N THR A 148 4.84 13.91 -14.58
CA THR A 148 4.16 15.22 -14.54
C THR A 148 5.01 16.35 -14.00
N PHE A 149 6.01 16.04 -13.16
CA PHE A 149 6.90 17.01 -12.53
C PHE A 149 8.36 16.89 -13.00
N THR A 150 8.61 16.13 -14.07
CA THR A 150 9.93 16.03 -14.69
C THR A 150 10.41 17.42 -15.14
N GLY A 151 11.64 17.75 -14.79
CA GLY A 151 12.24 19.07 -15.09
C GLY A 151 11.82 20.21 -14.17
N GLN A 152 10.88 19.99 -13.24
CA GLN A 152 10.54 20.99 -12.23
C GLN A 152 11.51 20.91 -11.04
N GLY A 153 12.21 22.02 -10.78
CA GLY A 153 13.10 22.17 -9.64
C GLY A 153 12.37 22.16 -8.29
N ILE A 154 13.10 21.97 -7.20
CA ILE A 154 12.54 21.99 -5.82
C ILE A 154 12.36 23.44 -5.34
N VAL A 155 13.27 24.32 -5.77
CA VAL A 155 13.37 25.70 -5.31
C VAL A 155 13.62 26.59 -6.52
N ARG A 156 12.92 27.72 -6.58
CA ARG A 156 13.16 28.80 -7.53
C ARG A 156 14.01 29.88 -6.87
N GLN A 157 15.21 30.10 -7.39
CA GLN A 157 16.01 31.27 -7.07
C GLN A 157 15.34 32.52 -7.64
N ARG A 158 15.41 33.62 -6.88
CA ARG A 158 14.84 34.90 -7.26
C ARG A 158 15.94 35.94 -7.15
N MET A 159 16.14 36.67 -8.23
CA MET A 159 17.10 37.77 -8.33
C MET A 159 16.30 39.06 -8.46
N CYS A 160 16.70 40.11 -7.74
CA CYS A 160 16.28 41.47 -8.08
C CYS A 160 17.13 41.98 -9.25
N GLU A 161 16.63 42.99 -9.97
CA GLU A 161 17.36 43.63 -11.08
C GLU A 161 18.73 44.18 -10.64
N GLU A 162 18.87 44.53 -9.37
CA GLU A 162 20.11 45.04 -8.75
C GLU A 162 21.08 43.93 -8.28
N GLY A 163 20.85 42.66 -8.64
CA GLY A 163 21.79 41.56 -8.36
C GLY A 163 21.74 40.96 -6.95
N TRP A 164 20.85 41.45 -6.08
CA TRP A 164 20.63 40.87 -4.76
C TRP A 164 19.84 39.55 -4.86
N SER A 165 20.35 38.50 -4.22
CA SER A 165 19.65 37.22 -4.14
C SER A 165 18.53 37.30 -3.10
N LEU A 166 17.29 37.10 -3.54
CA LEU A 166 16.14 37.00 -2.66
C LEU A 166 16.06 35.61 -2.04
N ARG A 167 15.36 35.51 -0.90
CA ARG A 167 15.09 34.22 -0.27
C ARG A 167 14.47 33.25 -1.30
N PRO A 168 15.13 32.10 -1.54
CA PRO A 168 14.65 31.11 -2.50
C PRO A 168 13.23 30.64 -2.15
N LYS A 169 12.36 30.49 -3.16
CA LYS A 169 10.98 30.03 -2.94
C LYS A 169 10.85 28.58 -3.33
N ARG A 170 10.22 27.76 -2.48
CA ARG A 170 9.82 26.40 -2.87
C ARG A 170 8.83 26.46 -4.03
N ILE A 171 9.02 25.59 -5.02
CA ILE A 171 8.07 25.40 -6.11
C ILE A 171 6.92 24.55 -5.60
N VAL A 172 5.69 25.05 -5.76
CA VAL A 172 4.47 24.34 -5.35
C VAL A 172 4.05 23.39 -6.47
N MET A 173 4.15 22.09 -6.21
CA MET A 173 3.64 21.02 -7.06
C MET A 173 2.17 20.77 -6.71
N LYS A 174 1.27 21.00 -7.66
CA LYS A 174 -0.18 20.85 -7.43
C LYS A 174 -0.69 19.49 -7.87
N CYS A 175 -1.57 18.88 -7.09
CA CYS A 175 -2.23 17.64 -7.43
C CYS A 175 -2.96 17.77 -8.78
N PRO A 176 -2.69 16.89 -9.77
CA PRO A 176 -3.36 16.95 -11.08
C PRO A 176 -4.88 16.79 -11.02
N SER A 177 -5.43 16.32 -9.90
CA SER A 177 -6.86 16.04 -9.74
C SER A 177 -7.64 17.08 -8.93
N CYS A 178 -7.01 17.75 -7.95
CA CYS A 178 -7.71 18.69 -7.06
C CYS A 178 -6.98 20.02 -6.83
N GLY A 179 -5.74 20.16 -7.32
CA GLY A 179 -4.95 21.38 -7.16
C GLY A 179 -4.24 21.56 -5.82
N ASP A 180 -4.47 20.67 -4.84
CA ASP A 180 -3.80 20.70 -3.52
C ASP A 180 -2.27 20.59 -3.64
N ASP A 181 -1.54 21.21 -2.70
CA ASP A 181 -0.07 21.13 -2.66
C ASP A 181 0.39 19.71 -2.29
N ILE A 182 1.09 19.07 -3.22
CA ILE A 182 1.68 17.73 -3.08
C ILE A 182 3.21 17.76 -3.15
N SER A 183 3.82 18.95 -3.05
CA SER A 183 5.27 19.15 -3.17
C SER A 183 6.07 18.26 -2.23
N TYR A 184 5.54 18.00 -1.03
CA TYR A 184 6.21 17.15 -0.04
C TYR A 184 6.36 15.72 -0.52
N ILE A 185 5.30 15.17 -1.12
CA ILE A 185 5.30 13.80 -1.62
C ILE A 185 6.19 13.70 -2.86
N VAL A 186 6.08 14.64 -3.80
CA VAL A 186 6.93 14.66 -5.00
C VAL A 186 8.42 14.77 -4.64
N GLN A 187 8.76 15.50 -3.57
CA GLN A 187 10.14 15.60 -3.07
C GLN A 187 10.64 14.28 -2.45
N LYS A 188 9.78 13.51 -1.76
CA LYS A 188 10.15 12.21 -1.16
C LYS A 188 10.41 11.12 -2.20
N LEU A 189 9.98 11.32 -3.45
CA LEU A 189 10.15 10.34 -4.53
C LEU A 189 11.48 10.46 -5.28
N LYS A 190 12.12 11.64 -5.19
CA LYS A 190 13.45 11.95 -5.74
C LYS A 190 14.52 11.55 -4.72
#